data_AF-A0A375I7I3-F1
#
_entry.id   AF-A0A375I7I3-F1
#
_cell.length_a   1.000
_cell.length_b   1.000
_cell.length_c   1.000
_cell.angle_alpha   90.00
_cell.angle_beta   90.00
_cell.angle_gamma   90.00
#
_symmetry.space_group_name_H-M   'P 1'
#
loop_
_entity.id
_entity.type
_entity.pdbx_description
1 polymer ?
#
loop_
_entity_poly.entity_id
_entity_poly.type
_entity_poly.pdbx_seq_one_letter_code
_entity_poly.pdbx_strand_id
1 'polypeptide(L)' 'MVRDQGLSVSDVCRSMELGESAVRRWIAQYDAECAGGPGVGKPLTAEQQRIRQLEAENRQLREDNALLKKASAFFARELK' A
#
# COMPACT_ATOMS: atom_id res chain seq x y z
N MET A 1 18.40 0.55 9.97
CA MET A 1 19.39 -0.17 10.83
C MET A 1 19.96 -1.42 10.16
N VAL A 2 19.19 -2.49 9.93
CA VAL A 2 19.74 -3.68 9.23
C VAL A 2 20.11 -3.36 7.78
N ARG A 3 19.22 -2.69 7.04
CA ARG A 3 19.47 -2.28 5.65
C ARG A 3 20.36 -1.04 5.56
N ASP A 4 20.06 0.01 6.32
CA ASP A 4 20.77 1.30 6.18
C ASP A 4 22.15 1.34 6.87
N GLN A 5 22.36 0.53 7.91
CA GLN A 5 23.62 0.50 8.69
C GLN A 5 24.35 -0.84 8.57
N GLY A 6 23.85 -1.79 7.78
CA GLY A 6 24.50 -3.08 7.52
C GLY A 6 24.59 -4.03 8.73
N LEU A 7 23.85 -3.76 9.81
CA LEU A 7 23.87 -4.58 11.02
C LEU A 7 23.26 -5.96 10.78
N SER A 8 23.78 -6.99 11.45
CA SER A 8 23.18 -8.32 11.37
C SER A 8 21.82 -8.35 12.08
N VAL A 9 20.90 -9.18 11.57
CA VAL A 9 19.58 -9.37 12.21
C VAL A 9 19.74 -9.85 13.65
N SER A 10 20.71 -10.72 13.91
CA SER A 10 20.98 -11.28 15.24
C SER A 10 21.45 -10.21 16.24
N ASP A 11 22.31 -9.28 15.82
CA ASP A 11 22.80 -8.19 16.67
C ASP A 11 21.69 -7.20 17.01
N VAL A 12 20.82 -6.90 16.05
CA VAL A 12 19.64 -6.05 16.25
C VAL A 12 18.65 -6.71 17.20
N CYS A 13 18.40 -8.01 17.04
CA CYS A 13 17.51 -8.76 17.93
C CYS A 13 18.04 -8.78 19.37
N ARG A 14 19.35 -8.97 19.55
CA ARG A 14 19.98 -8.99 20.88
C ARG A 14 20.00 -7.61 21.55
N SER A 15 20.31 -6.56 20.80
CA SER A 15 20.41 -5.20 21.35
C SER A 15 19.05 -4.57 21.67
N MET A 16 18.00 -4.97 20.94
CA MET A 16 16.66 -4.39 21.07
C MET A 16 15.63 -5.35 21.70
N GLU A 17 16.07 -6.53 22.14
CA GLU A 17 15.21 -7.59 22.71
C GLU A 17 14.04 -7.97 21.79
N LEU A 18 14.30 -8.07 20.49
CA LEU A 18 13.29 -8.37 19.47
C LEU A 18 13.31 -9.84 19.06
N GLY A 19 12.14 -10.36 18.68
CA GLY A 19 12.02 -11.68 18.07
C GLY A 19 12.53 -11.70 16.63
N GLU A 20 13.45 -12.63 16.32
CA GLU A 20 14.11 -12.73 15.02
C GLU A 20 13.13 -12.88 13.85
N SER A 21 12.07 -13.68 14.04
CA SER A 21 11.04 -13.92 13.04
C SER A 21 10.21 -12.66 12.72
N ALA A 22 10.02 -11.75 13.68
CA ALA A 22 9.37 -10.46 13.44
C ALA A 22 10.28 -9.54 12.61
N VAL A 23 11.56 -9.44 13.00
CA VAL A 23 12.53 -8.59 12.30
C VAL A 23 12.72 -9.03 10.85
N ARG A 24 12.85 -10.34 10.59
CA ARG A 24 12.95 -10.88 9.23
C ARG A 24 11.71 -10.56 8.38
N ARG A 25 10.51 -10.63 8.97
CA ARG A 25 9.25 -10.28 8.29
C ARG A 25 9.21 -8.80 7.93
N TRP A 26 9.59 -7.92 8.85
CA TRP A 26 9.62 -6.48 8.59
C TRP A 26 10.66 -6.10 7.54
N ILE A 27 11.81 -6.76 7.52
CA ILE A 27 12.81 -6.57 6.46
C ILE A 27 12.23 -6.96 5.10
N ALA A 28 11.60 -8.14 5.00
CA ALA A 28 10.98 -8.58 3.74
C ALA A 28 9.88 -7.62 3.28
N GLN A 29 9.07 -7.10 4.21
CA GLN A 29 8.06 -6.09 3.92
C GLN A 29 8.71 -4.79 3.41
N TYR A 30 9.75 -4.30 4.10
CA TYR A 30 10.47 -3.09 3.70
C TYR A 30 11.09 -3.22 2.31
N ASP A 31 11.74 -4.36 2.02
CA ASP A 31 12.35 -4.60 0.70
C ASP A 31 11.28 -4.64 -0.40
N ALA A 32 10.14 -5.29 -0.15
CA ALA A 32 9.01 -5.32 -1.10
C ALA A 32 8.41 -3.92 -1.32
N GLU A 33 8.32 -3.13 -0.27
CA GLU A 33 7.88 -1.74 -0.31
C GLU A 33 8.85 -0.88 -1.12
N CYS A 34 10.16 -0.94 -0.87
CA CYS A 34 11.17 -0.23 -1.66
C CYS A 34 11.16 -0.62 -3.14
N ALA A 35 10.76 -1.86 -3.47
CA ALA A 35 10.60 -2.31 -4.85
C ALA A 35 9.28 -1.86 -5.52
N GLY A 36 8.46 -1.05 -4.85
CA GLY A 36 7.17 -0.59 -5.35
C GLY A 36 6.05 -1.63 -5.26
N GLY A 37 6.28 -2.73 -4.55
CA GLY A 37 5.26 -3.74 -4.29
C GLY A 37 4.23 -3.26 -3.25
N PRO A 38 3.01 -3.81 -3.27
CA PRO A 38 2.04 -3.56 -2.21
C PRO A 38 2.52 -4.23 -0.92
N GLY A 39 3.15 -3.45 -0.05
CA GLY A 39 3.57 -3.90 1.27
C GLY A 39 2.43 -4.54 2.05
N VAL A 40 2.72 -5.62 2.80
CA VAL A 40 1.74 -6.28 3.65
C VAL A 40 1.52 -5.43 4.90
N GLY A 41 0.48 -4.60 4.91
CA GLY A 41 0.10 -3.79 6.08
C GLY A 41 0.05 -2.29 5.82
N LYS A 42 0.31 -1.47 6.85
CA LYS A 42 0.34 0.00 6.75
C LYS A 42 1.60 0.43 6.00
N PRO A 43 1.50 1.32 4.99
CA PRO A 43 2.67 1.71 4.21
C PRO A 43 3.68 2.46 5.09
N LEU A 44 4.95 2.04 5.07
CA LEU A 44 5.98 2.68 5.88
C LEU A 44 6.40 4.04 5.31
N THR A 45 6.30 4.23 3.99
CA THR A 45 6.75 5.48 3.34
C THR A 45 5.58 6.42 3.01
N ALA A 46 5.82 7.73 3.10
CA ALA A 46 4.82 8.76 2.76
C ALA A 46 4.38 8.68 1.29
N GLU A 47 5.31 8.33 0.39
CA GLU A 47 5.01 8.14 -1.03
C GLU A 47 4.02 7.00 -1.25
N GLN A 48 4.20 5.86 -0.60
CA GLN A 48 3.25 4.74 -0.73
C GLN A 48 1.91 5.03 -0.08
N GLN A 49 1.88 5.78 1.02
CA GLN A 49 0.62 6.27 1.60
C GLN A 49 -0.13 7.12 0.57
N ARG A 50 0.59 8.00 -0.14
CA ARG A 50 0.02 8.81 -1.21
C ARG A 50 -0.45 7.96 -2.39
N ILE A 51 0.34 6.98 -2.84
CA ILE A 51 -0.06 6.05 -3.91
C ILE A 51 -1.35 5.33 -3.55
N ARG A 52 -1.44 4.73 -2.36
CA ARG A 52 -2.67 4.04 -1.92
C ARG A 52 -3.87 4.98 -1.83
N GLN A 53 -3.68 6.19 -1.33
CA GLN A 53 -4.74 7.18 -1.28
C GLN A 53 -5.26 7.50 -2.69
N LEU A 54 -4.34 7.73 -3.64
CA LEU A 54 -4.68 8.00 -5.03
C LEU A 54 -5.36 6.80 -5.70
N GLU A 55 -4.91 5.57 -5.45
CA GLU A 55 -5.55 4.36 -5.98
C GLU A 55 -6.98 4.19 -5.45
N ALA A 56 -7.20 4.47 -4.17
CA ALA A 56 -8.54 4.44 -3.56
C ALA A 56 -9.45 5.51 -4.17
N GLU A 57 -8.96 6.74 -4.30
CA GLU A 57 -9.69 7.85 -4.92
C GLU A 57 -10.01 7.56 -6.39
N ASN A 58 -9.06 7.03 -7.16
CA ASN A 58 -9.26 6.68 -8.57
C ASN A 58 -10.32 5.59 -8.73
N ARG A 59 -10.35 4.61 -7.82
CA ARG A 59 -11.38 3.57 -7.79
C ARG A 59 -12.76 4.17 -7.56
N GLN A 60 -12.92 5.02 -6.54
CA GLN A 60 -14.18 5.71 -6.26
C GLN A 60 -14.65 6.53 -7.47
N LEU A 61 -13.77 7.34 -8.05
CA LEU A 61 -14.09 8.16 -9.21
C LEU A 61 -14.53 7.34 -10.43
N ARG A 62 -13.96 6.14 -10.63
CA ARG A 62 -14.36 5.22 -11.70
C ARG A 62 -15.74 4.63 -11.45
N GLU A 63 -16.05 4.27 -10.21
CA GLU A 63 -17.36 3.76 -9.81
C GLU A 63 -18.44 4.83 -9.98
N ASP A 64 -18.17 6.05 -9.51
CA ASP A 64 -19.07 7.20 -9.66
C ASP A 64 -19.32 7.52 -11.15
N ASN A 65 -18.27 7.54 -11.97
CA ASN A 65 -18.41 7.71 -13.41
C ASN A 65 -19.26 6.60 -14.05
N ALA A 66 -19.06 5.35 -13.64
CA ALA A 66 -19.84 4.23 -14.15
C ALA A 66 -21.32 4.37 -13.78
N LEU A 67 -21.63 4.83 -12.56
CA LEU A 67 -22.99 5.10 -12.12
C LEU A 67 -23.62 6.25 -12.92
N LEU A 68 -22.92 7.37 -13.07
CA LEU A 68 -23.38 8.53 -13.85
C LEU A 68 -23.67 8.16 -15.31
N LYS A 69 -22.81 7.35 -15.92
CA LYS A 69 -23.03 6.84 -17.29
C LYS A 69 -24.29 5.98 -17.37
N LYS A 70 -24.51 5.08 -16.41
CA LYS A 70 -25.73 4.25 -16.35
C LYS A 70 -26.99 5.10 -16.18
N ALA A 71 -26.96 6.09 -15.29
CA ALA A 71 -28.07 7.02 -15.08
C ALA A 71 -28.37 7.83 -16.35
N SER A 72 -27.34 8.37 -16.99
CA SER A 72 -27.47 9.12 -18.25
C SER A 72 -28.08 8.27 -19.35
N ALA A 73 -27.65 7.01 -19.49
CA ALA A 73 -28.21 6.07 -20.46
C ALA A 73 -29.67 5.72 -20.16
N PHE A 74 -30.04 5.57 -18.89
CA PHE A 74 -31.43 5.34 -18.47
C PHE A 74 -32.32 6.52 -18.88
N PHE A 75 -31.96 7.74 -18.50
CA PHE A 75 -32.76 8.94 -18.83
C PHE A 75 -32.85 9.19 -20.34
N ALA A 76 -31.76 8.97 -21.08
CA ALA A 76 -31.78 9.09 -22.54
C ALA A 76 -32.73 8.09 -23.22
N ARG A 77 -33.03 6.96 -22.56
CA ARG A 77 -33.99 5.96 -23.06
C ARG A 77 -35.44 6.31 -22.72
N GLU A 78 -35.69 6.86 -21.53
CA GLU A 78 -37.03 7.24 -21.07
C GLU A 78 -37.55 8.55 -21.71
N LEU A 79 -36.64 9.44 -22.14
CA LEU A 79 -37.00 10.70 -22.83
C LEU A 79 -37.25 10.53 -24.34
N LYS A 80 -37.26 9.29 -24.84
CA LYS A 80 -37.43 8.95 -26.25
C LYS A 80 -38.77 8.25 -26.47
#